data_AF-A0AAD5JS23-F1
#
_entry.id   AF-A0AAD5JS23-F1
#
_cell.length_a   1.000
_cell.length_b   1.000
_cell.length_c   1.000
_cell.angle_alpha   90.00
_cell.angle_beta   90.00
_cell.angle_gamma   90.00
#
_symmetry.space_group_name_H-M   'P 1'
#
loop_
_entity.id
_entity.type
_entity.pdbx_description
1 polymer ?
#
loop_
_entity_poly.entity_id
_entity_poly.type
_entity_poly.pdbx_seq_one_letter_code
_entity_poly.pdbx_strand_id
1 'polypeptide(L)'
;MNRTTGATSTALPMPSSPSLQPLIAQQPDVDDETDGDLSVLPSSQSSTLSWDHLRRQARQVENEIELKLASLSKLGASVASQSNGSPGASSDTLSMGKPSQELEIEELLKKLNTVITSMGEVLERPSATPTNPSMTHMLERHKDIMYDYNKEFRRVKTNIKAARDKANLMDQVQDEIRMYNTSNGDGSDYYLSERNRIEGTHRMTDMILDQAYATRQDISRQGRMLQNVNNRVTGVIGRIPGINNLISRINTRRKRDTLIMAGVISTCIILILLYGFHT
;
A
#
# COMPACT_ATOMS: atom_id res chain seq x y z
N MET A 1 15.73 -3.52 -42.13
CA MET A 1 17.18 -3.28 -42.24
C MET A 1 17.41 -1.88 -42.77
N ASN A 2 18.08 -1.00 -42.02
CA ASN A 2 19.14 -0.13 -42.55
C ASN A 2 19.86 0.56 -41.38
N ARG A 3 21.12 0.18 -41.21
CA ARG A 3 22.15 0.77 -40.34
C ARG A 3 23.03 1.65 -41.21
N THR A 4 23.36 2.86 -40.77
CA THR A 4 24.56 3.63 -41.12
C THR A 4 24.74 4.69 -40.01
N THR A 5 25.52 4.49 -38.95
CA THR A 5 26.97 4.78 -38.78
C THR A 5 27.48 6.03 -39.51
N GLY A 6 27.90 7.03 -38.73
CA GLY A 6 28.64 8.20 -39.19
C GLY A 6 29.08 9.05 -38.00
N ALA A 7 30.25 8.73 -37.46
CA ALA A 7 30.93 9.50 -36.41
C ALA A 7 31.47 10.82 -36.98
N THR A 8 31.49 11.89 -36.17
CA THR A 8 32.44 12.99 -36.35
C THR A 8 32.83 13.54 -34.98
N SER A 9 34.15 13.51 -34.78
CA SER A 9 34.92 13.91 -33.63
C SER A 9 35.15 15.43 -33.66
N THR A 10 34.87 16.13 -32.57
CA THR A 10 35.43 17.46 -32.31
C THR A 10 35.79 17.55 -30.83
N ALA A 11 37.06 17.25 -30.55
CA ALA A 11 37.74 17.56 -29.30
C ALA A 11 38.09 19.05 -29.24
N LEU A 12 38.07 19.66 -28.05
CA LEU A 12 38.82 20.86 -27.61
C LEU A 12 38.42 21.20 -26.14
N PRO A 13 39.23 21.92 -25.35
CA PRO A 13 40.25 21.33 -24.49
C PRO A 13 40.02 21.59 -22.97
N MET A 14 40.76 20.84 -22.15
CA MET A 14 40.80 20.96 -20.69
C MET A 14 41.49 22.26 -20.23
N PRO A 15 41.03 22.92 -19.16
CA PRO A 15 41.87 23.86 -18.42
C PRO A 15 42.53 23.18 -17.22
N SER A 16 43.86 23.25 -17.24
CA SER A 16 44.84 22.82 -16.25
C SER A 16 44.74 23.54 -14.90
N SER A 17 45.11 22.80 -13.84
CA SER A 17 45.26 23.21 -12.44
C SER A 17 46.23 24.39 -12.21
N PRO A 18 46.16 25.05 -11.04
CA PRO A 18 46.75 26.37 -10.80
C PRO A 18 48.24 26.28 -10.46
N SER A 19 49.03 27.17 -11.07
CA SER A 19 50.45 27.33 -10.76
C SER A 19 50.62 28.31 -9.59
N LEU A 20 51.22 27.83 -8.50
CA LEU A 20 51.79 28.64 -7.43
C LEU A 20 53.07 29.31 -7.93
N GLN A 21 53.20 30.62 -7.77
CA GLN A 21 54.48 31.25 -7.42
C GLN A 21 54.27 32.37 -6.38
N PRO A 22 55.18 32.46 -5.40
CA PRO A 22 55.18 33.49 -4.35
C PRO A 22 55.93 34.74 -4.83
N LEU A 23 55.89 35.83 -4.06
CA LEU A 23 57.06 36.56 -3.52
C LEU A 23 56.74 38.05 -3.22
N ILE A 24 56.93 38.41 -1.93
CA ILE A 24 57.43 39.70 -1.39
C ILE A 24 56.54 40.93 -1.57
N ALA A 25 55.84 41.38 -0.52
CA ALA A 25 56.30 42.17 0.63
C ALA A 25 56.19 43.68 0.36
N GLN A 26 55.26 44.31 1.08
CA GLN A 26 55.44 45.65 1.62
C GLN A 26 54.56 45.76 2.89
N GLN A 27 55.19 46.19 3.97
CA GLN A 27 54.62 46.38 5.32
C GLN A 27 53.58 47.52 5.37
N PRO A 28 52.82 47.63 6.48
CA PRO A 28 51.65 48.47 6.60
C PRO A 28 52.01 49.91 6.99
N ASP A 29 51.32 50.88 6.41
CA ASP A 29 51.12 52.18 7.05
C ASP A 29 49.75 52.16 7.72
N VAL A 30 49.80 52.34 9.03
CA VAL A 30 48.70 52.67 9.91
C VAL A 30 48.50 54.17 9.75
N ASP A 31 47.28 54.61 9.46
CA ASP A 31 46.62 55.71 10.19
C ASP A 31 45.26 56.06 9.55
N ASP A 32 44.36 56.41 10.45
CA ASP A 32 43.21 57.29 10.31
C ASP A 32 41.80 56.66 10.35
N GLU A 33 41.12 57.10 11.39
CA GLU A 33 39.84 56.74 11.95
C GLU A 33 38.76 57.53 11.20
N THR A 34 37.70 56.87 10.70
CA THR A 34 36.37 57.49 10.55
C THR A 34 35.29 56.44 10.27
N ASP A 35 34.19 56.61 10.98
CA ASP A 35 33.00 55.77 11.07
C ASP A 35 32.37 55.33 9.74
N GLY A 36 31.82 54.12 9.73
CA GLY A 36 31.00 53.61 8.63
C GLY A 36 30.60 52.15 8.78
N ASP A 37 29.62 51.90 9.64
CA ASP A 37 28.84 50.66 9.76
C ASP A 37 28.52 50.05 8.37
N LEU A 38 29.20 48.94 8.03
CA LEU A 38 28.87 48.12 6.86
C LEU A 38 28.57 46.69 7.31
N SER A 39 27.35 46.53 7.81
CA SER A 39 26.58 45.29 7.86
C SER A 39 27.03 44.23 6.83
N VAL A 40 27.73 43.21 7.33
CA VAL A 40 27.91 41.94 6.64
C VAL A 40 26.55 41.26 6.55
N LEU A 41 25.94 41.27 5.35
CA LEU A 41 24.67 40.61 5.04
C LEU A 41 24.79 39.07 5.14
N PRO A 42 23.94 38.37 5.90
CA PRO A 42 23.76 36.93 5.78
C PRO A 42 22.58 36.65 4.81
N SER A 43 22.83 36.63 3.51
CA SER A 43 21.79 36.42 2.48
C SER A 43 21.32 34.96 2.31
N SER A 44 21.74 34.04 3.19
CA SER A 44 21.40 32.61 3.12
C SER A 44 20.29 32.15 4.10
N GLN A 45 19.74 33.03 4.94
CA GLN A 45 18.73 32.66 5.94
C GLN A 45 17.27 32.73 5.43
N SER A 46 16.99 33.46 4.35
CA SER A 46 15.60 33.72 3.91
C SER A 46 14.93 32.52 3.24
N SER A 47 15.67 31.71 2.48
CA SER A 47 15.14 30.50 1.83
C SER A 47 14.86 29.38 2.86
N THR A 48 15.72 29.25 3.87
CA THR A 48 15.51 28.30 4.98
C THR A 48 14.32 28.70 5.83
N LEU A 49 14.15 30.00 6.14
CA LEU A 49 12.99 30.49 6.90
C LEU A 49 11.67 30.22 6.17
N SER A 50 11.62 30.40 4.84
CA SER A 50 10.44 30.07 4.03
C SER A 50 10.15 28.57 4.02
N TRP A 51 11.14 27.73 3.71
CA TRP A 51 10.96 26.28 3.68
C TRP A 51 10.62 25.66 5.04
N ASP A 52 11.31 26.06 6.11
CA ASP A 52 11.04 25.57 7.47
C ASP A 52 9.66 26.00 7.96
N HIS A 53 9.18 27.19 7.58
CA HIS A 53 7.82 27.62 7.86
C HIS A 53 6.79 26.73 7.15
N LEU A 54 6.95 26.50 5.84
CA LEU A 54 6.08 25.61 5.07
C LEU A 54 6.08 24.19 5.66
N ARG A 55 7.25 23.68 6.04
CA ARG A 55 7.40 22.35 6.66
C ARG A 55 6.65 22.22 7.97
N ARG A 56 6.76 23.22 8.85
CA ARG A 56 6.01 23.25 10.12
C ARG A 56 4.51 23.32 9.87
N GLN A 57 4.11 24.15 8.91
CA GLN A 57 2.71 24.29 8.52
C GLN A 57 2.13 23.00 7.95
N ALA A 58 2.85 22.28 7.09
CA ALA A 58 2.43 20.97 6.58
C ALA A 58 2.20 19.99 7.73
N ARG A 59 3.18 19.83 8.63
CA ARG A 59 3.05 18.94 9.80
C ARG A 59 1.87 19.30 10.70
N GLN A 60 1.61 20.59 10.89
CA GLN A 60 0.46 21.03 11.68
C GLN A 60 -0.86 20.61 11.02
N VAL A 61 -1.01 20.85 9.72
CA VAL A 61 -2.21 20.48 8.97
C VAL A 61 -2.38 18.96 8.93
N GLU A 62 -1.29 18.20 8.78
CA GLU A 62 -1.31 16.73 8.86
C GLU A 62 -1.84 16.24 10.21
N ASN A 63 -1.32 16.77 11.33
CA ASN A 63 -1.80 16.40 12.66
C ASN A 63 -3.29 16.74 12.86
N GLU A 64 -3.75 17.88 12.35
CA GLU A 64 -5.17 18.26 12.40
C GLU A 64 -6.05 17.30 11.57
N ILE A 65 -5.57 16.89 10.39
CA ILE A 65 -6.25 15.88 9.55
C ILE A 65 -6.32 14.54 10.29
N GLU A 66 -5.22 14.06 10.88
CA GLU A 66 -5.19 12.79 11.62
C GLU A 66 -6.20 12.77 12.77
N LEU A 67 -6.23 13.83 13.59
CA LEU A 67 -7.15 13.93 14.73
C LEU A 67 -8.61 13.93 14.28
N LYS A 68 -8.95 14.71 13.24
CA LYS A 68 -10.32 14.77 12.71
C LYS A 68 -10.71 13.45 12.05
N LEU A 69 -9.83 12.84 11.27
CA LEU A 69 -10.08 11.55 10.61
C LEU A 69 -10.25 10.42 11.64
N ALA A 70 -9.47 10.43 12.72
CA ALA A 70 -9.64 9.50 13.84
C ALA A 70 -11.00 9.70 14.54
N SER A 71 -11.42 10.94 14.78
CA SER A 71 -12.74 11.21 15.36
C SER A 71 -13.89 10.76 14.45
N LEU A 72 -13.76 11.00 13.14
CA LEU A 72 -14.76 10.65 12.14
C LEU A 72 -14.85 9.13 11.94
N SER A 73 -13.72 8.43 11.93
CA SER A 73 -13.69 6.96 11.85
C SER A 73 -14.29 6.29 13.09
N LYS A 74 -14.01 6.82 14.30
CA LYS A 74 -14.63 6.36 15.55
C LYS A 74 -16.14 6.55 15.52
N LEU A 75 -16.60 7.70 15.02
CA LEU A 75 -18.01 7.98 14.84
C LEU A 75 -18.63 7.03 13.79
N GLY A 76 -17.96 6.77 12.67
CA GLY A 76 -18.42 5.78 11.69
C GLY A 76 -18.55 4.37 12.28
N ALA A 77 -17.58 3.96 13.12
CA ALA A 77 -17.59 2.67 13.80
C ALA A 77 -18.67 2.57 14.89
N SER A 78 -18.91 3.63 15.67
CA SER A 78 -19.98 3.63 16.68
C SER A 78 -21.35 3.49 16.04
N VAL A 79 -21.59 4.15 14.90
CA VAL A 79 -22.85 4.04 14.14
C VAL A 79 -23.06 2.64 13.57
N ALA A 80 -22.00 2.06 13.01
CA ALA A 80 -22.04 0.67 12.56
C ALA A 80 -22.36 -0.31 13.71
N SER A 81 -21.80 -0.06 14.90
CA SER A 81 -21.97 -0.93 16.08
C SER A 81 -23.34 -0.77 16.76
N GLN A 82 -23.88 0.45 16.81
CA GLN A 82 -25.15 0.75 17.46
C GLN A 82 -26.35 0.23 16.68
N SER A 83 -26.21 0.04 15.36
CA SER A 83 -27.20 -0.62 14.49
C SER A 83 -27.45 -2.10 14.83
N ASN A 84 -26.69 -2.70 15.74
CA ASN A 84 -26.74 -4.13 16.05
C ASN A 84 -27.34 -4.49 17.42
N GLY A 85 -27.84 -3.54 18.23
CA GLY A 85 -28.36 -3.95 19.55
C GLY A 85 -28.99 -2.93 20.51
N SER A 86 -29.30 -1.69 20.14
CA SER A 86 -29.98 -0.77 21.07
C SER A 86 -31.04 0.12 20.40
N PRO A 87 -32.33 -0.14 20.61
CA PRO A 87 -33.42 0.69 20.12
C PRO A 87 -33.60 1.88 21.08
N GLY A 88 -33.06 3.06 20.74
CA GLY A 88 -33.36 4.26 21.53
C GLY A 88 -32.46 5.47 21.38
N ALA A 89 -31.33 5.40 20.69
CA ALA A 89 -30.50 6.59 20.45
C ALA A 89 -30.92 7.26 19.12
N SER A 90 -31.49 8.45 19.25
CA SER A 90 -32.07 9.29 18.21
C SER A 90 -31.21 9.44 16.94
N SER A 91 -31.89 9.26 15.79
CA SER A 91 -31.43 9.56 14.43
C SER A 91 -30.84 10.97 14.29
N ASP A 92 -31.24 11.91 15.15
CA ASP A 92 -30.73 13.29 15.18
C ASP A 92 -29.23 13.41 15.45
N THR A 93 -28.66 12.52 16.27
CA THR A 93 -27.21 12.52 16.56
C THR A 93 -26.37 12.11 15.34
N LEU A 94 -26.97 11.38 14.40
CA LEU A 94 -26.33 10.86 13.20
C LEU A 94 -26.32 11.87 12.05
N SER A 95 -27.25 12.82 12.06
CA SER A 95 -27.51 13.73 10.94
C SER A 95 -26.80 15.07 11.09
N MET A 96 -26.71 15.61 12.32
CA MET A 96 -26.36 17.02 12.52
C MET A 96 -24.86 17.33 12.62
N GLY A 97 -24.01 16.34 13.00
CA GLY A 97 -22.56 16.57 13.20
C GLY A 97 -21.64 16.12 12.05
N LYS A 98 -22.11 15.23 11.16
CA LYS A 98 -21.26 14.55 10.16
C LYS A 98 -20.92 15.37 8.91
N PRO A 99 -21.87 16.06 8.24
CA PRO A 99 -21.53 16.80 7.02
C PRO A 99 -20.56 17.95 7.31
N SER A 100 -20.64 18.58 8.49
CA SER A 100 -19.69 19.63 8.89
C SER A 100 -18.27 19.10 9.03
N GLN A 101 -18.08 17.96 9.71
CA GLN A 101 -16.75 17.37 9.90
C GLN A 101 -16.13 16.87 8.59
N GLU A 102 -16.95 16.34 7.68
CA GLU A 102 -16.48 15.94 6.34
C GLU A 102 -16.00 17.16 5.54
N LEU A 103 -16.75 18.27 5.55
CA LEU A 103 -16.36 19.52 4.88
C LEU A 103 -15.07 20.13 5.46
N GLU A 104 -14.92 20.10 6.79
CA GLU A 104 -13.70 20.57 7.46
C GLU A 104 -12.46 19.75 7.06
N ILE A 105 -12.59 18.44 6.90
CA ILE A 105 -11.47 17.58 6.44
C ILE A 105 -11.16 17.86 4.96
N GLU A 106 -12.18 18.07 4.12
CA GLU A 106 -11.98 18.45 2.71
C GLU A 106 -11.24 19.80 2.60
N GLU A 107 -11.55 20.78 3.46
CA GLU A 107 -10.85 22.05 3.54
C GLU A 107 -9.38 21.89 3.98
N LEU A 108 -9.12 21.07 5.02
CA LEU A 108 -7.76 20.80 5.48
C LEU A 108 -6.92 20.05 4.44
N LEU A 109 -7.51 19.09 3.72
CA LEU A 109 -6.83 18.41 2.61
C LEU A 109 -6.47 19.39 1.49
N LYS A 110 -7.37 20.32 1.16
CA LYS A 110 -7.09 21.38 0.18
C LYS A 110 -5.97 22.30 0.67
N LYS A 111 -5.97 22.66 1.95
CA LYS A 111 -4.90 23.46 2.57
C LYS A 111 -3.55 22.74 2.52
N LEU A 112 -3.50 21.44 2.82
CA LEU A 112 -2.29 20.63 2.72
C LEU A 112 -1.77 20.60 1.28
N ASN A 113 -2.64 20.42 0.30
CA ASN A 113 -2.27 20.44 -1.12
C ASN A 113 -1.66 21.79 -1.54
N THR A 114 -2.23 22.92 -1.09
CA THR A 114 -1.66 24.25 -1.33
C THR A 114 -0.27 24.39 -0.72
N VAL A 115 -0.06 23.89 0.51
CA VAL A 115 1.25 23.91 1.18
C VAL A 115 2.27 23.02 0.45
N ILE A 116 1.87 21.85 -0.03
CA ILE A 116 2.74 20.96 -0.82
C ILE A 116 3.10 21.60 -2.17
N THR A 117 2.15 22.30 -2.79
CA THR A 117 2.38 23.02 -4.04
C THR A 117 3.39 24.15 -3.83
N SER A 118 3.22 24.96 -2.78
CA SER A 118 4.17 26.04 -2.47
C SER A 118 5.55 25.51 -2.04
N MET A 119 5.64 24.34 -1.41
CA MET A 119 6.93 23.66 -1.19
C MET A 119 7.57 23.27 -2.52
N GLY A 120 6.78 22.75 -3.47
CA GLY A 120 7.25 22.46 -4.82
C GLY A 120 7.79 23.70 -5.53
N GLU A 121 7.08 24.82 -5.47
CA GLU A 121 7.50 26.10 -6.06
C GLU A 121 8.80 26.64 -5.43
N VAL A 122 8.98 26.51 -4.11
CA VAL A 122 10.23 26.88 -3.43
C VAL A 122 11.41 26.01 -3.89
N LEU A 123 11.15 24.75 -4.21
CA LEU A 123 12.16 23.80 -4.70
C LEU A 123 12.48 24.00 -6.19
N GLU A 124 11.49 24.43 -6.98
CA GLU A 124 11.62 24.73 -8.41
C GLU A 124 12.24 26.11 -8.69
N ARG A 125 12.17 27.04 -7.71
CA ARG A 125 12.80 28.36 -7.82
C ARG A 125 14.32 28.18 -7.98
N PRO A 126 14.91 28.60 -9.13
CA PRO A 126 16.33 28.43 -9.36
C PRO A 126 17.11 29.36 -8.42
N SER A 127 17.62 28.81 -7.32
CA SER A 127 18.59 29.49 -6.47
C SER A 127 19.99 29.06 -6.88
N ALA A 128 20.99 29.91 -6.64
CA ALA A 128 22.39 29.64 -6.99
C ALA A 128 23.01 28.44 -6.20
N THR A 129 22.23 27.81 -5.33
CA THR A 129 22.62 26.65 -4.51
C THR A 129 21.95 25.38 -5.06
N PRO A 130 22.68 24.27 -5.21
CA PRO A 130 22.10 23.02 -5.67
C PRO A 130 20.97 22.57 -4.75
N THR A 131 19.85 22.16 -5.35
CA THR A 131 18.66 21.65 -4.69
C THR A 131 19.04 20.51 -3.74
N ASN A 132 18.74 20.64 -2.44
CA ASN A 132 19.13 19.64 -1.46
C ASN A 132 18.30 18.35 -1.67
N PRO A 133 18.92 17.18 -1.90
CA PRO A 133 18.20 15.92 -2.12
C PRO A 133 17.26 15.55 -0.97
N SER A 134 17.57 16.00 0.26
CA SER A 134 16.72 15.82 1.43
C SER A 134 15.38 16.58 1.33
N MET A 135 15.38 17.79 0.77
CA MET A 135 14.16 18.60 0.58
C MET A 135 13.25 17.97 -0.48
N THR A 136 13.85 17.41 -1.54
CA THR A 136 13.14 16.69 -2.61
C THR A 136 12.44 15.43 -2.08
N HIS A 137 13.17 14.59 -1.34
CA HIS A 137 12.59 13.40 -0.71
C HIS A 137 11.50 13.74 0.32
N MET A 138 11.65 14.85 1.05
CA MET A 138 10.63 15.30 2.00
C MET A 138 9.34 15.75 1.30
N LEU A 139 9.46 16.47 0.18
CA LEU A 139 8.33 16.87 -0.64
C LEU A 139 7.57 15.65 -1.17
N GLU A 140 8.30 14.65 -1.67
CA GLU A 140 7.71 13.41 -2.18
C GLU A 140 6.98 12.64 -1.07
N ARG A 141 7.57 12.57 0.13
CA ARG A 141 6.89 12.01 1.30
C ARG A 141 5.59 12.74 1.65
N HIS A 142 5.57 14.07 1.60
CA HIS A 142 4.34 14.83 1.86
C HIS A 142 3.27 14.58 0.79
N LYS A 143 3.66 14.36 -0.48
CA LYS A 143 2.74 13.95 -1.55
C LYS A 143 2.14 12.56 -1.30
N ASP A 144 2.96 11.60 -0.87
CA ASP A 144 2.50 10.24 -0.53
C ASP A 144 1.52 10.27 0.65
N ILE A 145 1.88 10.99 1.73
CA ILE A 145 1.01 11.16 2.91
C ILE A 145 -0.33 11.80 2.52
N MET A 146 -0.32 12.82 1.64
CA MET A 146 -1.54 13.44 1.15
C MET A 146 -2.42 12.46 0.35
N TYR A 147 -1.82 11.60 -0.46
CA TYR A 147 -2.53 10.56 -1.19
C TYR A 147 -3.18 9.55 -0.23
N ASP A 148 -2.45 9.13 0.79
CA ASP A 148 -2.96 8.22 1.82
C ASP A 148 -4.12 8.83 2.61
N TYR A 149 -4.04 10.10 3.02
CA TYR A 149 -5.16 10.78 3.68
C TYR A 149 -6.39 10.91 2.77
N ASN A 150 -6.21 11.18 1.48
CA ASN A 150 -7.32 11.21 0.53
C ASN A 150 -8.01 9.84 0.41
N LYS A 151 -7.20 8.77 0.36
CA LYS A 151 -7.70 7.40 0.29
C LYS A 151 -8.45 7.01 1.56
N GLU A 152 -7.88 7.28 2.73
CA GLU A 152 -8.53 6.97 4.01
C GLU A 152 -9.78 7.83 4.24
N PHE A 153 -9.78 9.10 3.83
CA PHE A 153 -10.97 9.95 3.88
C PHE A 153 -12.11 9.37 3.04
N ARG A 154 -11.84 8.96 1.79
CA ARG A 154 -12.84 8.29 0.93
C ARG A 154 -13.37 6.99 1.53
N ARG A 155 -12.48 6.21 2.14
CA ARG A 155 -12.83 4.97 2.83
C ARG A 155 -13.77 5.24 4.01
N VAL A 156 -13.44 6.21 4.87
CA VAL A 156 -14.26 6.61 6.01
C VAL A 156 -15.63 7.12 5.55
N LYS A 157 -15.67 7.98 4.52
CA LYS A 157 -16.91 8.49 3.91
C LYS A 157 -17.81 7.36 3.39
N THR A 158 -17.22 6.39 2.69
CA THR A 158 -17.96 5.21 2.18
C THR A 158 -18.50 4.37 3.33
N ASN A 159 -17.72 4.16 4.38
CA ASN A 159 -18.14 3.41 5.56
C ASN A 159 -19.29 4.11 6.31
N ILE A 160 -19.20 5.43 6.51
CA ILE A 160 -20.26 6.23 7.14
C ILE A 160 -21.54 6.19 6.30
N LYS A 161 -21.42 6.32 4.98
CA LYS A 161 -22.56 6.22 4.06
C LYS A 161 -23.22 4.85 4.16
N ALA A 162 -22.44 3.76 4.08
CA ALA A 162 -22.96 2.41 4.20
C ALA A 162 -23.66 2.18 5.56
N ALA A 163 -23.08 2.70 6.65
CA ALA A 163 -23.69 2.63 7.97
C ALA A 163 -25.00 3.44 8.07
N ARG A 164 -25.07 4.60 7.39
CA ARG A 164 -26.29 5.43 7.31
C ARG A 164 -27.38 4.74 6.49
N ASP A 165 -27.02 4.19 5.33
CA ASP A 165 -27.96 3.48 4.47
C ASP A 165 -28.54 2.26 5.21
N LYS A 166 -27.70 1.51 5.94
CA LYS A 166 -28.14 0.44 6.83
C LYS A 166 -29.10 0.95 7.91
N ALA A 167 -28.78 2.07 8.57
CA ALA A 167 -29.63 2.63 9.61
C ALA A 167 -31.00 3.07 9.06
N ASN A 168 -31.04 3.73 7.91
CA ASN A 168 -32.29 4.13 7.25
C ASN A 168 -33.16 2.92 6.86
N LEU A 169 -32.54 1.86 6.33
CA LEU A 169 -33.26 0.62 6.01
C LEU A 169 -33.83 -0.04 7.27
N MET A 170 -33.08 -0.06 8.37
CA MET A 170 -33.54 -0.64 9.64
C MET A 170 -34.64 0.18 10.30
N ASP A 171 -34.61 1.51 10.17
CA ASP A 171 -35.66 2.40 10.68
C ASP A 171 -36.98 2.13 9.96
N GLN A 172 -36.94 2.05 8.63
CA GLN A 172 -38.12 1.68 7.81
C GLN A 172 -38.67 0.29 8.17
N VAL A 173 -37.79 -0.71 8.35
CA VAL A 173 -38.21 -2.06 8.77
C VAL A 173 -38.77 -2.06 10.19
N GLN A 174 -38.19 -1.29 11.12
CA GLN A 174 -38.70 -1.17 12.49
C GLN A 174 -40.08 -0.50 12.51
N ASP A 175 -40.30 0.53 11.70
CA ASP A 175 -41.60 1.17 11.54
C ASP A 175 -42.64 0.21 10.93
N GLU A 176 -42.26 -0.55 9.91
CA GLU A 176 -43.11 -1.59 9.34
C GLU A 176 -43.43 -2.69 10.35
N ILE A 177 -42.44 -3.18 11.11
CA ILE A 177 -42.66 -4.17 12.18
C ILE A 177 -43.56 -3.60 13.28
N ARG A 178 -43.38 -2.34 13.69
CA ARG A 178 -44.26 -1.69 14.67
C ARG A 178 -45.68 -1.60 14.15
N MET A 179 -45.86 -1.19 12.90
CA MET A 179 -47.18 -1.09 12.27
C MET A 179 -47.83 -2.47 12.14
N TYR A 180 -47.07 -3.48 11.71
CA TYR A 180 -47.52 -4.86 11.62
C TYR A 180 -47.89 -5.39 13.01
N ASN A 181 -47.02 -5.30 14.02
CA ASN A 181 -47.30 -5.75 15.38
C ASN A 181 -48.50 -5.05 16.03
N THR A 182 -48.75 -3.78 15.69
CA THR A 182 -49.94 -3.05 16.16
C THR A 182 -51.21 -3.50 15.41
N SER A 183 -51.08 -4.02 14.20
CA SER A 183 -52.16 -4.55 13.35
C SER A 183 -52.42 -6.05 13.54
N ASN A 184 -51.47 -6.82 14.08
CA ASN A 184 -51.43 -8.29 14.03
C ASN A 184 -52.31 -9.01 15.08
N GLY A 185 -53.49 -8.48 15.35
CA GLY A 185 -54.50 -9.19 16.13
C GLY A 185 -55.20 -10.34 15.38
N ASP A 186 -54.90 -10.55 14.09
CA ASP A 186 -55.65 -11.49 13.24
C ASP A 186 -54.74 -12.57 12.60
N GLY A 187 -55.09 -13.84 12.80
CA GLY A 187 -54.27 -14.98 12.37
C GLY A 187 -54.14 -15.13 10.84
N SER A 188 -54.91 -14.38 10.07
CA SER A 188 -54.90 -14.37 8.60
C SER A 188 -53.55 -13.88 8.02
N ASP A 189 -52.98 -12.81 8.59
CA ASP A 189 -51.71 -12.23 8.14
C ASP A 189 -50.51 -13.12 8.44
N TYR A 190 -50.57 -13.92 9.50
CA TYR A 190 -49.55 -14.93 9.80
C TYR A 190 -49.43 -15.95 8.67
N TYR A 191 -50.56 -16.49 8.19
CA TYR A 191 -50.56 -17.47 7.10
C TYR A 191 -50.09 -16.87 5.76
N LEU A 192 -50.41 -15.61 5.49
CA LEU A 192 -49.92 -14.90 4.30
C LEU A 192 -48.41 -14.66 4.35
N SER A 193 -47.89 -14.26 5.52
CA SER A 193 -46.45 -14.09 5.71
C SER A 193 -45.68 -15.42 5.59
N GLU A 194 -46.25 -16.51 6.09
CA GLU A 194 -45.66 -17.86 5.98
C GLU A 194 -45.64 -18.32 4.52
N ARG A 195 -46.70 -18.05 3.76
CA ARG A 195 -46.71 -18.32 2.32
C ARG A 195 -45.60 -17.53 1.58
N ASN A 196 -45.41 -16.26 1.91
CA ASN A 196 -44.36 -15.44 1.31
C ASN A 196 -42.95 -15.95 1.67
N ARG A 197 -42.76 -16.45 2.90
CA ARG A 197 -41.51 -17.11 3.32
C ARG A 197 -41.24 -18.37 2.52
N ILE A 198 -42.25 -19.23 2.35
CA ILE A 198 -42.14 -20.46 1.55
C ILE A 198 -41.78 -20.14 0.09
N GLU A 199 -42.44 -19.14 -0.50
CA GLU A 199 -42.14 -18.68 -1.87
C GLU A 199 -40.69 -18.16 -1.98
N GLY A 200 -40.23 -17.40 -0.99
CA GLY A 200 -38.84 -16.94 -0.91
C GLY A 200 -37.84 -18.10 -0.81
N THR A 201 -38.12 -19.12 0.01
CA THR A 201 -37.29 -20.33 0.13
C THR A 201 -37.29 -21.15 -1.15
N HIS A 202 -38.39 -21.22 -1.88
CA HIS A 202 -38.45 -21.90 -3.17
C HIS A 202 -37.51 -21.24 -4.17
N ARG A 203 -37.60 -19.91 -4.33
CA ARG A 203 -36.70 -19.15 -5.21
C ARG A 203 -35.23 -19.27 -4.80
N MET A 204 -34.94 -19.27 -3.51
CA MET A 204 -33.59 -19.50 -3.01
C MET A 204 -33.08 -20.91 -3.36
N THR A 205 -33.94 -21.92 -3.25
CA THR A 205 -33.61 -23.30 -3.63
C THR A 205 -33.32 -23.40 -5.12
N ASP A 206 -34.10 -22.72 -5.97
CA ASP A 206 -33.86 -22.65 -7.41
C ASP A 206 -32.52 -22.00 -7.75
N MET A 207 -32.15 -20.92 -7.06
CA MET A 207 -30.83 -20.27 -7.22
C MET A 207 -29.67 -21.17 -6.79
N ILE A 208 -29.81 -21.88 -5.66
CA ILE A 208 -28.79 -22.84 -5.20
C ILE A 208 -28.64 -23.99 -6.21
N LEU A 209 -29.75 -24.44 -6.79
CA LEU A 209 -29.77 -25.49 -7.80
C LEU A 209 -29.07 -25.03 -9.08
N ASP A 210 -29.31 -23.80 -9.54
CA ASP A 210 -28.61 -23.22 -10.69
C ASP A 210 -27.10 -23.04 -10.42
N GLN A 211 -26.73 -22.53 -9.24
CA GLN A 211 -25.33 -22.41 -8.82
C GLN A 211 -24.63 -23.78 -8.73
N ALA A 212 -25.33 -24.81 -8.26
CA ALA A 212 -24.83 -26.17 -8.23
C ALA A 212 -24.61 -26.72 -9.65
N TYR A 213 -25.51 -26.45 -10.59
CA TYR A 213 -25.33 -26.83 -12.00
C TYR A 213 -24.14 -26.11 -12.65
N ALA A 214 -23.98 -24.81 -12.41
CA ALA A 214 -22.82 -24.05 -12.87
C ALA A 214 -21.51 -24.64 -12.33
N THR A 215 -21.46 -24.92 -11.02
CA THR A 215 -20.29 -25.53 -10.36
C THR A 215 -19.97 -26.92 -10.93
N ARG A 216 -21.00 -27.75 -11.18
CA ARG A 216 -20.82 -29.07 -11.83
C ARG A 216 -20.24 -28.93 -13.23
N GLN A 217 -20.70 -27.95 -14.00
CA GLN A 217 -20.16 -27.69 -15.33
C GLN A 217 -18.69 -27.24 -15.26
N ASP A 218 -18.34 -26.39 -14.30
CA ASP A 218 -16.96 -25.94 -14.09
C ASP A 218 -16.04 -27.08 -13.69
N ILE A 219 -16.45 -27.97 -12.78
CA ILE A 219 -15.67 -29.18 -12.42
C ILE A 219 -15.47 -30.06 -13.66
N SER A 220 -16.51 -30.23 -14.49
CA SER A 220 -16.37 -30.98 -15.74
C SER A 220 -15.38 -30.33 -16.72
N ARG A 221 -15.43 -29.00 -16.86
CA ARG A 221 -14.48 -28.23 -17.69
C ARG A 221 -13.05 -28.34 -17.14
N GLN A 222 -12.86 -28.21 -15.82
CA GLN A 222 -11.57 -28.38 -15.15
C GLN A 222 -11.02 -29.80 -15.35
N GLY A 223 -11.86 -30.84 -15.26
CA GLY A 223 -11.46 -32.22 -15.54
C GLY A 223 -10.91 -32.40 -16.96
N ARG A 224 -11.59 -31.80 -17.96
CA ARG A 224 -11.08 -31.79 -19.36
C ARG A 224 -9.78 -31.00 -19.48
N MET A 225 -9.65 -29.89 -18.75
CA MET A 225 -8.40 -29.12 -18.74
C MET A 225 -7.26 -29.92 -18.13
N LEU A 226 -7.46 -30.60 -17.00
CA LEU A 226 -6.46 -31.47 -16.39
C LEU A 226 -6.05 -32.61 -17.32
N GLN A 227 -7.00 -33.20 -18.03
CA GLN A 227 -6.69 -34.21 -19.05
C GLN A 227 -5.82 -33.62 -20.18
N ASN A 228 -6.15 -32.41 -20.65
CA ASN A 228 -5.36 -31.71 -21.66
C ASN A 228 -3.96 -31.31 -21.16
N VAL A 229 -3.84 -30.88 -19.91
CA VAL A 229 -2.55 -30.59 -19.27
C VAL A 229 -1.75 -31.88 -19.15
N ASN A 230 -2.36 -32.97 -18.69
CA ASN A 230 -1.71 -34.27 -18.61
C ASN A 230 -1.19 -34.72 -19.99
N ASN A 231 -2.02 -34.61 -21.03
CA ASN A 231 -1.62 -34.92 -22.41
C ASN A 231 -0.46 -34.03 -22.90
N ARG A 232 -0.46 -32.73 -22.57
CA ARG A 232 0.64 -31.80 -22.90
C ARG A 232 1.91 -32.12 -22.13
N VAL A 233 1.82 -32.41 -20.83
CA VAL A 233 2.96 -32.80 -19.99
C VAL A 233 3.57 -34.10 -20.51
N THR A 234 2.75 -35.11 -20.82
CA THR A 234 3.21 -36.34 -21.49
C THR A 234 3.87 -36.04 -22.84
N GLY A 235 3.31 -35.12 -23.64
CA GLY A 235 3.90 -34.67 -24.90
C GLY A 235 5.25 -33.95 -24.75
N VAL A 236 5.41 -33.12 -23.71
CA VAL A 236 6.68 -32.44 -23.40
C VAL A 236 7.72 -33.42 -22.89
N ILE A 237 7.34 -34.36 -22.02
CA ILE A 237 8.20 -35.46 -21.57
C ILE A 237 8.70 -36.27 -22.77
N GLY A 238 7.86 -36.52 -23.76
CA GLY A 238 8.25 -37.21 -25.01
C GLY A 238 9.19 -36.40 -25.92
N ARG A 239 9.22 -35.06 -25.81
CA ARG A 239 10.05 -34.16 -26.64
C ARG A 239 11.35 -33.70 -25.99
N ILE A 240 11.57 -34.01 -24.72
CA ILE A 240 12.88 -33.83 -24.06
C ILE A 240 13.56 -35.21 -23.97
N PRO A 241 14.15 -35.71 -25.09
CA PRO A 241 14.95 -36.93 -25.04
C PRO A 241 16.19 -36.65 -24.19
N GLY A 242 16.20 -37.15 -22.95
CA GLY A 242 17.29 -36.91 -22.01
C GLY A 242 16.90 -36.80 -20.55
N ILE A 243 15.61 -36.64 -20.20
CA ILE A 243 15.16 -36.66 -18.80
C ILE A 243 15.54 -37.98 -18.13
N ASN A 244 15.41 -39.12 -18.81
CA ASN A 244 15.87 -40.41 -18.27
C ASN A 244 17.38 -40.44 -18.01
N ASN A 245 18.19 -39.78 -18.84
CA ASN A 245 19.64 -39.70 -18.64
C ASN A 245 20.02 -38.69 -17.53
N LEU A 246 19.30 -37.59 -17.40
CA LEU A 246 19.47 -36.60 -16.32
C LEU A 246 19.03 -37.16 -14.96
N ILE A 247 17.87 -37.84 -14.90
CA ILE A 247 17.39 -38.52 -13.68
C ILE A 247 18.31 -39.70 -13.30
N SER A 248 18.85 -40.43 -14.29
CA SER A 248 19.83 -41.49 -14.06
C SER A 248 21.17 -40.93 -13.55
N ARG A 249 21.66 -39.82 -14.11
CA ARG A 249 22.85 -39.10 -13.62
C ARG A 249 22.67 -38.51 -12.22
N ILE A 250 21.47 -38.04 -11.87
CA ILE A 250 21.15 -37.55 -10.52
C ILE A 250 21.20 -38.69 -9.50
N ASN A 251 20.65 -39.86 -9.85
CA ASN A 251 20.56 -41.00 -8.93
C ASN A 251 21.91 -41.73 -8.76
N THR A 252 22.75 -41.76 -9.79
CA THR A 252 24.09 -42.40 -9.74
C THR A 252 25.08 -41.65 -8.85
N ARG A 253 24.98 -40.32 -8.70
CA ARG A 253 25.84 -39.58 -7.76
C ARG A 253 25.49 -39.91 -6.31
N ARG A 254 24.19 -39.90 -5.96
CA ARG A 254 23.71 -40.24 -4.61
C ARG A 254 24.02 -41.70 -4.23
N LYS A 255 23.88 -42.64 -5.16
CA LYS A 255 24.22 -44.06 -4.93
C LYS A 255 25.71 -44.29 -4.68
N ARG A 256 26.60 -43.55 -5.37
CA ARG A 256 28.05 -43.64 -5.12
C ARG A 256 28.41 -43.15 -3.72
N ASP A 257 27.86 -42.02 -3.29
CA ASP A 257 28.13 -41.47 -1.97
C ASP A 257 27.65 -42.43 -0.86
N THR A 258 26.47 -43.03 -1.00
CA THR A 258 25.98 -44.06 -0.06
C THR A 258 26.84 -45.32 -0.04
N LEU A 259 27.34 -45.77 -1.20
CA LEU A 259 28.18 -46.98 -1.29
C LEU A 259 29.54 -46.76 -0.63
N ILE A 260 30.16 -45.59 -0.81
CA ILE A 260 31.41 -45.21 -0.13
C ILE A 260 31.21 -45.19 1.39
N MET A 261 30.15 -44.53 1.86
CA MET A 261 29.85 -44.44 3.30
C MET A 261 29.60 -45.83 3.91
N ALA A 262 28.85 -46.70 3.23
CA ALA A 262 28.62 -48.07 3.67
C ALA A 262 29.91 -48.90 3.72
N GLY A 263 30.81 -48.72 2.75
CA GLY A 263 32.12 -49.38 2.73
C GLY A 263 32.99 -49.01 3.92
N VAL A 264 33.12 -47.71 4.22
CA VAL A 264 33.92 -47.21 5.36
C VAL A 264 33.37 -47.77 6.68
N ILE A 265 32.05 -47.75 6.86
CA ILE A 265 31.39 -48.29 8.06
C ILE A 265 31.68 -49.79 8.19
N SER A 266 31.56 -50.56 7.10
CA SER A 266 31.84 -52.00 7.10
C SER A 266 33.30 -52.31 7.45
N THR A 267 34.26 -51.58 6.87
CA THR A 267 35.69 -51.77 7.17
C THR A 267 36.01 -51.44 8.62
N CYS A 268 35.45 -50.35 9.17
CA CYS A 268 35.62 -50.01 10.59
C CYS A 268 35.08 -51.11 11.52
N ILE A 269 33.89 -51.65 11.23
CA ILE A 269 33.30 -52.73 12.04
C ILE A 269 34.19 -53.99 12.02
N ILE A 270 34.73 -54.37 10.85
CA ILE A 270 35.61 -55.55 10.73
C ILE A 270 36.91 -55.36 11.52
N LEU A 271 37.54 -54.19 11.45
CA LEU A 271 38.76 -53.89 12.20
C LEU A 271 38.53 -53.93 13.72
N ILE A 272 37.39 -53.41 14.19
CA ILE A 272 37.01 -53.47 15.61
C ILE A 272 36.84 -54.93 16.05
N LEU A 273 36.19 -55.78 15.25
CA LEU A 273 36.02 -57.19 15.58
C LEU A 273 37.35 -57.97 15.59
N LEU A 274 38.24 -57.72 14.63
CA LEU A 274 39.57 -58.34 14.62
C LEU A 274 40.41 -57.93 15.82
N TYR A 275 40.42 -56.63 16.16
CA TYR A 275 41.13 -56.14 17.34
C TYR A 275 40.59 -56.74 18.64
N GLY A 276 39.25 -56.82 18.76
CA GLY A 276 38.59 -57.43 19.92
C GLY A 276 38.72 -58.95 20.02
N PHE A 277 39.01 -59.64 18.91
CA PHE A 277 39.28 -61.09 18.92
C PHE A 277 40.78 -61.41 19.08
N HIS A 278 41.66 -60.48 18.70
CA HIS A 278 43.11 -60.62 18.85
C HIS A 278 43.61 -60.18 20.24
N THR A 279 42.88 -59.30 20.92
CA THR A 279 43.15 -58.87 22.31
C THR A 279 42.40 -59.77 23.28
#